data_AF-A0AA42B0M7-F1
#
_entry.id   AF-A0AA42B0M7-F1
#
_cell.length_a   1.000
_cell.length_b   1.000
_cell.length_c   1.000
_cell.angle_alpha   90.00
_cell.angle_beta   90.00
_cell.angle_gamma   90.00
#
_symmetry.space_group_name_H-M   'P 1'
#
loop_
_entity.id
_entity.type
_entity.pdbx_description
1 polymer ?
#
loop_
_entity_poly.entity_id
_entity_poly.type
_entity_poly.pdbx_seq_one_letter_code
_entity_poly.pdbx_strand_id
1 'polypeptide(L)'
;MTEERDQLNHAYDELSASLSRMTEDKDHMSQANVELSRSLSRMTGERDHTSQANVDLSMSLSRMTGERDHVNQANVELSTSLSRMTEERDHISQANVELSTSLSRMTEERDNMNQAYVELSTSLSRMKEERDRINQAHFEEMQRIMYENQTLKIELDTQRKEIEQQSKEIERPEAQLDLKSEQPLVLSEEVTRELSIVQGQSEGVKNMSSGDNAQVQKEVNQLQKELENINYELESVRNLNQILITKERKSSCDIQEARKVLIKGLDDSAMMRGKPMIGIKRMGELNLKPFQDTCNQKFSPADREAKSAELCSLWQEEIQNSGWYPFKNIVINKNHY
;
A
#
# COMPACT_ATOMS: atom_id res chain seq x y z
N MET A 1 -26.49 110.93 -113.22
CA MET A 1 -26.31 109.61 -113.87
C MET A 1 -24.93 108.98 -113.61
N THR A 2 -23.82 109.72 -113.60
CA THR A 2 -22.49 109.18 -113.24
C THR A 2 -22.31 108.98 -111.73
N GLU A 3 -22.69 109.97 -110.92
CA GLU A 3 -22.59 109.92 -109.45
C GLU A 3 -23.42 108.77 -108.82
N GLU A 4 -24.65 108.55 -109.28
CA GLU A 4 -25.51 107.46 -108.78
C GLU A 4 -24.95 106.07 -109.11
N ARG A 5 -24.27 105.93 -110.26
CA ARG A 5 -23.67 104.65 -110.69
C ARG A 5 -22.40 104.35 -109.90
N ASP A 6 -21.60 105.38 -109.59
CA ASP A 6 -20.42 105.24 -108.75
C ASP A 6 -20.79 104.96 -107.28
N GLN A 7 -21.86 105.58 -106.77
CA GLN A 7 -22.42 105.25 -105.46
C GLN A 7 -22.97 103.81 -105.40
N LEU A 8 -23.64 103.35 -106.45
CA LEU A 8 -24.14 101.98 -106.54
C LEU A 8 -23.01 100.94 -106.60
N ASN A 9 -21.96 101.21 -107.38
CA ASN A 9 -20.77 100.35 -107.44
C ASN A 9 -20.02 100.32 -106.11
N HIS A 10 -19.88 101.48 -105.44
CA HIS A 10 -19.27 101.55 -104.12
C HIS A 10 -20.06 100.75 -103.08
N ALA A 11 -21.39 100.88 -103.07
CA ALA A 11 -22.27 100.10 -102.20
C ALA A 11 -22.22 98.59 -102.51
N TYR A 12 -22.06 98.21 -103.78
CA TYR A 12 -21.89 96.82 -104.19
C TYR A 12 -20.54 96.24 -103.73
N ASP A 13 -19.45 96.98 -103.88
CA ASP A 13 -18.11 96.58 -103.41
C ASP A 13 -18.08 96.47 -101.88
N GLU A 14 -18.72 97.39 -101.16
CA GLU A 14 -18.90 97.31 -99.71
C GLU A 14 -19.72 96.09 -99.29
N LEU A 15 -20.82 95.80 -100.00
CA LEU A 15 -21.66 94.63 -99.74
C LEU A 15 -20.91 93.32 -100.03
N SER A 16 -20.14 93.25 -101.12
CA SER A 16 -19.31 92.10 -101.47
C SER A 16 -18.20 91.89 -100.45
N ALA A 17 -17.54 92.96 -99.99
CA ALA A 17 -16.54 92.90 -98.93
C ALA A 17 -17.15 92.45 -97.60
N SER A 18 -18.37 92.90 -97.28
CA SER A 18 -19.12 92.45 -96.12
C SER A 18 -19.49 90.96 -96.21
N LEU A 19 -19.92 90.49 -97.39
CA LEU A 19 -20.23 89.08 -97.63
C LEU A 19 -18.99 88.17 -97.51
N SER A 20 -17.84 88.60 -98.05
CA SER A 20 -16.56 87.87 -97.90
C SER A 20 -16.14 87.78 -96.43
N ARG A 21 -16.21 88.88 -95.68
CA ARG A 21 -15.94 88.88 -94.23
C ARG A 21 -16.88 87.94 -93.47
N MET A 22 -18.17 87.97 -93.79
CA MET A 22 -19.16 87.09 -93.17
C MET A 22 -18.92 85.61 -93.50
N THR A 23 -18.37 85.32 -94.68
CA THR A 23 -17.97 83.96 -95.07
C THR A 23 -16.74 83.50 -94.29
N GLU A 24 -15.71 84.35 -94.16
CA GLU A 24 -14.53 84.08 -93.33
C GLU A 24 -14.92 83.88 -91.86
N ASP A 25 -15.79 84.72 -91.29
CA ASP A 25 -16.28 84.57 -89.92
C ASP A 25 -17.04 83.25 -89.74
N LYS A 26 -17.87 82.86 -90.72
CA LYS A 26 -18.58 81.57 -90.69
C LYS A 26 -17.60 80.39 -90.72
N ASP A 27 -16.55 80.46 -91.53
CA ASP A 27 -15.53 79.41 -91.61
C ASP A 27 -14.71 79.32 -90.31
N HIS A 28 -14.32 80.45 -89.73
CA HIS A 28 -13.69 80.51 -88.40
C HIS A 28 -14.58 79.92 -87.31
N MET A 29 -15.87 80.27 -87.29
CA MET A 29 -16.84 79.71 -86.35
C MET A 29 -17.02 78.21 -86.54
N SER A 30 -17.02 77.72 -87.78
CA SER A 30 -17.07 76.28 -88.09
C SER A 30 -15.83 75.56 -87.56
N GLN A 31 -14.63 76.12 -87.77
CA GLN A 31 -13.39 75.56 -87.26
C GLN A 31 -13.36 75.54 -85.71
N ALA A 32 -13.77 76.63 -85.05
CA ALA A 32 -13.89 76.70 -83.60
C ALA A 32 -14.86 75.65 -83.04
N ASN A 33 -16.00 75.44 -83.70
CA ASN A 33 -16.96 74.38 -83.32
C ASN A 33 -16.37 72.97 -83.45
N VAL A 34 -15.57 72.72 -84.49
CA VAL A 34 -14.87 71.43 -84.65
C VAL A 34 -13.85 71.23 -83.52
N GLU A 35 -13.08 72.25 -83.17
CA GLU A 35 -12.13 72.19 -82.04
C GLU A 35 -12.81 71.98 -80.70
N LEU A 36 -13.91 72.68 -80.43
CA LEU A 36 -14.73 72.47 -79.23
C LEU A 36 -15.29 71.04 -79.19
N SER A 37 -15.75 70.50 -80.31
CA SER A 37 -16.25 69.12 -80.40
C SER A 37 -15.15 68.08 -80.11
N ARG A 38 -13.92 68.31 -80.58
CA ARG A 38 -12.76 67.48 -80.23
C ARG A 38 -12.43 67.56 -78.75
N SER A 39 -12.42 68.76 -78.18
CA SER A 39 -12.15 68.97 -76.75
C SER A 39 -13.20 68.28 -75.87
N LEU A 40 -14.49 68.39 -76.23
CA LEU A 40 -15.59 67.69 -75.55
C LEU A 40 -15.45 66.16 -75.63
N SER A 41 -15.05 65.63 -76.79
CA SER A 41 -14.81 64.19 -76.96
C SER A 41 -13.66 63.72 -76.09
N ARG A 42 -12.57 64.50 -76.00
CA ARG A 42 -11.44 64.20 -75.11
C ARG A 42 -11.85 64.24 -73.63
N MET A 43 -12.54 65.29 -73.19
CA MET A 43 -13.04 65.42 -71.82
C MET A 43 -14.00 64.27 -71.45
N THR A 44 -14.83 63.84 -72.39
CA THR A 44 -15.70 62.68 -72.22
C THR A 44 -14.88 61.41 -71.99
N GLY A 45 -13.85 61.16 -72.80
CA GLY A 45 -12.95 60.02 -72.62
C GLY A 45 -12.18 60.06 -71.29
N GLU A 46 -11.67 61.22 -70.87
CA GLU A 46 -10.99 61.40 -69.58
C GLU A 46 -11.92 61.13 -68.39
N ARG A 47 -13.16 61.63 -68.46
CA ARG A 47 -14.19 61.36 -67.45
C ARG A 47 -14.51 59.87 -67.38
N ASP A 48 -14.69 59.21 -68.52
CA ASP A 48 -15.04 57.79 -68.58
C ASP A 48 -13.88 56.93 -68.04
N HIS A 49 -12.63 57.28 -68.37
CA HIS A 49 -11.44 56.64 -67.80
C HIS A 49 -11.34 56.82 -66.28
N THR A 50 -11.58 58.04 -65.78
CA THR A 50 -11.59 58.33 -64.33
C THR A 50 -12.70 57.55 -63.63
N SER A 51 -13.89 57.44 -64.25
CA SER A 51 -15.00 56.66 -63.72
C SER A 51 -14.63 55.17 -63.62
N GLN A 52 -13.96 54.62 -64.63
CA GLN A 52 -13.50 53.23 -64.59
C GLN A 52 -12.44 53.01 -63.50
N ALA A 53 -11.45 53.91 -63.38
CA ALA A 53 -10.44 53.83 -62.34
C ALA A 53 -11.06 53.87 -60.92
N ASN A 54 -12.10 54.68 -60.71
CA ASN A 54 -12.83 54.73 -59.45
C ASN A 54 -13.55 53.41 -59.14
N VAL A 55 -14.14 52.75 -60.15
CA VAL A 55 -14.76 51.43 -59.99
C VAL A 55 -13.71 50.38 -59.61
N ASP A 56 -12.56 50.38 -60.27
CA ASP A 56 -11.45 49.45 -59.98
C ASP A 56 -10.88 49.66 -58.56
N LEU A 57 -10.74 50.91 -58.14
CA LEU A 57 -10.34 51.26 -56.76
C LEU A 57 -11.39 50.82 -55.74
N SER A 58 -12.68 51.00 -56.04
CA SER A 58 -13.77 50.56 -55.15
C SER A 58 -13.77 49.04 -54.96
N MET A 59 -13.61 48.28 -56.04
CA MET A 59 -13.48 46.82 -55.97
C MET A 59 -12.25 46.39 -55.15
N SER A 60 -11.12 47.07 -55.34
CA SER A 60 -9.89 46.81 -54.58
C SER A 60 -10.06 47.09 -53.09
N LEU A 61 -10.75 48.17 -52.72
CA LEU A 61 -11.07 48.51 -51.33
C LEU A 61 -12.00 47.48 -50.68
N SER A 62 -13.02 47.01 -51.40
CA SER A 62 -13.89 45.92 -50.93
C SER A 62 -13.09 44.64 -50.67
N ARG A 63 -12.15 44.29 -51.56
CA ARG A 63 -11.30 43.11 -51.37
C ARG A 63 -10.41 43.25 -50.14
N MET A 64 -9.71 44.38 -50.00
CA MET A 64 -8.86 44.66 -48.84
C MET A 64 -9.65 44.66 -47.52
N THR A 65 -10.92 45.08 -47.55
CA THR A 65 -11.80 45.06 -46.37
C THR A 65 -12.14 43.61 -45.98
N GLY A 66 -12.49 42.76 -46.95
CA GLY A 66 -12.71 41.33 -46.70
C GLY A 66 -11.46 40.60 -46.18
N GLU A 67 -10.28 40.91 -46.74
CA GLU A 67 -9.01 40.37 -46.26
C GLU A 67 -8.73 40.80 -44.80
N ARG A 68 -8.97 42.08 -44.46
CA ARG A 68 -8.85 42.59 -43.09
C ARG A 68 -9.79 41.85 -42.13
N ASP A 69 -11.04 41.67 -42.51
CA ASP A 69 -12.04 41.00 -41.68
C ASP A 69 -11.67 39.54 -41.42
N HIS A 70 -11.16 38.84 -42.45
CA HIS A 70 -10.68 37.47 -42.30
C HIS A 70 -9.47 37.37 -41.35
N VAL A 71 -8.51 38.29 -41.46
CA VAL A 71 -7.35 38.35 -40.53
C VAL A 71 -7.81 38.63 -39.10
N ASN A 72 -8.77 39.55 -38.92
CA ASN A 72 -9.32 39.84 -37.59
C ASN A 72 -10.01 38.61 -36.99
N GLN A 73 -10.78 37.87 -37.79
CA GLN A 73 -11.42 36.63 -37.34
C GLN A 73 -10.39 35.59 -36.92
N ALA A 74 -9.34 35.37 -37.73
CA ALA A 74 -8.25 34.44 -37.39
C ALA A 74 -7.52 34.86 -36.11
N ASN A 75 -7.33 36.16 -35.87
CA ASN A 75 -6.73 36.66 -34.64
C ASN A 75 -7.60 36.38 -33.39
N VAL A 76 -8.93 36.49 -33.51
CA VAL A 76 -9.86 36.16 -32.42
C VAL A 76 -9.81 34.66 -32.08
N GLU A 77 -9.78 33.81 -33.11
CA GLU A 77 -9.66 32.35 -32.94
C GLU A 77 -8.34 31.98 -32.27
N LEU A 78 -7.23 32.58 -32.73
CA LEU A 78 -5.91 32.36 -32.14
C LEU A 78 -5.86 32.82 -30.68
N SER A 79 -6.44 33.98 -30.37
CA SER A 79 -6.53 34.51 -29.00
C SER A 79 -7.32 33.56 -28.08
N THR A 80 -8.43 33.02 -28.58
CA THR A 80 -9.26 32.05 -27.84
C THR A 80 -8.49 30.75 -27.59
N SER A 81 -7.76 30.25 -28.60
CA SER A 81 -6.93 29.06 -28.44
C SER A 81 -5.77 29.29 -27.46
N LEU A 82 -5.18 30.48 -27.43
CA LEU A 82 -4.13 30.84 -26.46
C LEU A 82 -4.66 30.87 -25.03
N SER A 83 -5.85 31.42 -24.80
CA SER A 83 -6.50 31.39 -23.48
C SER A 83 -6.73 29.96 -23.00
N ARG A 84 -7.26 29.08 -23.87
CA ARG A 84 -7.46 27.67 -23.52
C ARG A 84 -6.15 26.95 -23.16
N MET A 85 -5.09 27.17 -23.95
CA MET A 85 -3.79 26.57 -23.63
C MET A 85 -3.19 27.12 -22.33
N THR A 86 -3.48 28.38 -21.99
CA THR A 86 -3.06 28.99 -20.72
C THR A 86 -3.76 28.31 -19.54
N GLU A 87 -5.07 28.10 -19.64
CA GLU A 87 -5.84 27.37 -18.63
C GLU A 87 -5.36 25.92 -18.47
N GLU A 88 -5.12 25.21 -19.57
CA GLU A 88 -4.58 23.84 -19.55
C GLU A 88 -3.21 23.77 -18.86
N ARG A 89 -2.32 24.72 -19.16
CA ARG A 89 -1.02 24.83 -18.51
C ARG A 89 -1.16 25.04 -17.00
N ASP A 90 -2.08 25.91 -16.58
CA ASP A 90 -2.28 26.22 -15.17
C ASP A 90 -2.86 25.02 -14.41
N HIS A 91 -3.79 24.27 -15.02
CA HIS A 91 -4.27 22.99 -14.48
C HIS A 91 -3.16 21.95 -14.34
N ILE A 92 -2.31 21.79 -15.35
CA ILE A 92 -1.16 20.86 -15.28
C ILE A 92 -0.19 21.28 -14.17
N SER A 93 0.07 22.59 -14.05
CA SER A 93 0.93 23.12 -12.99
C SER A 93 0.36 22.81 -11.59
N GLN A 94 -0.94 22.99 -11.41
CA GLN A 94 -1.62 22.66 -10.15
C GLN A 94 -1.53 21.16 -9.84
N ALA A 95 -1.82 20.29 -10.81
CA ALA A 95 -1.70 18.84 -10.65
C ALA A 95 -0.27 18.39 -10.28
N ASN A 96 0.75 19.04 -10.85
CA ASN A 96 2.15 18.78 -10.50
C ASN A 96 2.46 19.15 -9.04
N VAL A 97 1.92 20.27 -8.53
CA VAL A 97 2.09 20.67 -7.12
C VAL A 97 1.43 19.65 -6.18
N GLU A 98 0.24 19.18 -6.51
CA GLU A 98 -0.47 18.16 -5.73
C GLU A 98 0.28 16.82 -5.73
N LEU A 99 0.77 16.37 -6.89
CA LEU A 99 1.60 15.17 -6.99
C LEU A 99 2.89 15.30 -6.18
N SER A 100 3.57 16.44 -6.26
CA SER A 100 4.78 16.70 -5.48
C SER A 100 4.50 16.65 -3.97
N THR A 101 3.38 17.20 -3.53
CA THR A 101 2.97 17.19 -2.11
C THR A 101 2.68 15.76 -1.64
N SER A 102 1.96 14.97 -2.44
CA SER A 102 1.68 13.56 -2.14
C SER A 102 2.96 12.73 -2.08
N LEU A 103 3.92 12.98 -2.98
CA LEU A 103 5.21 12.29 -3.00
C LEU A 103 6.05 12.61 -1.76
N SER A 104 6.06 13.86 -1.29
CA SER A 104 6.71 14.24 -0.03
C SER A 104 6.10 13.47 1.15
N ARG A 105 4.77 13.41 1.25
CA ARG A 105 4.08 12.66 2.32
C ARG A 105 4.41 11.16 2.29
N MET A 106 4.39 10.53 1.11
CA MET A 106 4.76 9.11 0.99
C MET A 106 6.23 8.86 1.35
N THR A 107 7.12 9.81 1.06
CA THR A 107 8.54 9.73 1.43
C THR A 107 8.69 9.77 2.94
N GLU A 108 7.98 10.67 3.63
CA GLU A 108 7.96 10.77 5.09
C GLU A 108 7.38 9.50 5.73
N GLU A 109 6.27 8.97 5.21
CA GLU A 109 5.68 7.71 5.69
C GLU A 109 6.65 6.54 5.55
N ARG A 110 7.36 6.44 4.41
CA ARG A 110 8.39 5.42 4.20
C ARG A 110 9.52 5.54 5.22
N ASP A 111 9.99 6.76 5.49
CA ASP A 111 11.10 6.99 6.42
C ASP A 111 10.68 6.66 7.86
N ASN A 112 9.45 7.01 8.25
CA ASN A 112 8.87 6.62 9.55
C ASN A 112 8.74 5.10 9.70
N MET A 113 8.28 4.40 8.67
CA MET A 113 8.19 2.93 8.68
C MET A 113 9.56 2.25 8.75
N ASN A 114 10.55 2.78 8.03
CA ASN A 114 11.93 2.29 8.10
C ASN A 114 12.52 2.49 9.50
N GLN A 115 12.27 3.64 10.13
CA GLN A 115 12.69 3.91 11.50
C GLN A 115 12.07 2.91 12.49
N ALA A 116 10.76 2.68 12.40
CA ALA A 116 10.06 1.70 13.24
C ALA A 116 10.59 0.27 13.03
N TYR A 117 10.93 -0.09 11.80
CA TYR A 117 11.56 -1.38 11.48
C TYR A 117 12.93 -1.54 12.16
N VAL A 118 13.78 -0.51 12.10
CA VAL A 118 15.10 -0.52 12.75
C VAL A 118 14.96 -0.65 14.27
N GLU A 119 14.02 0.07 14.88
CA GLU A 119 13.73 -0.03 16.31
C GLU A 119 13.26 -1.42 16.72
N LEU A 120 12.35 -2.01 15.94
CA LEU A 120 11.85 -3.37 16.18
C LEU A 120 12.96 -4.41 16.04
N SER A 121 13.80 -4.30 15.00
CA SER A 121 14.97 -5.18 14.80
C SER A 121 15.96 -5.08 15.97
N THR A 122 16.18 -3.87 16.47
CA THR A 122 17.05 -3.63 17.63
C THR A 122 16.46 -4.22 18.91
N SER A 123 15.15 -4.07 19.13
CA SER A 123 14.45 -4.68 20.26
C SER A 123 14.49 -6.21 20.21
N LEU A 124 14.27 -6.80 19.03
CA LEU A 124 14.31 -8.25 18.82
C LEU A 124 15.71 -8.83 19.09
N SER A 125 16.77 -8.11 18.67
CA SER A 125 18.15 -8.49 18.96
C SER A 125 18.42 -8.50 20.47
N ARG A 126 17.99 -7.44 21.19
CA ARG A 126 18.08 -7.39 22.66
C ARG A 126 17.33 -8.51 23.36
N MET A 127 16.09 -8.81 22.95
CA MET A 127 15.34 -9.92 23.53
C MET A 127 15.99 -11.28 23.25
N LYS A 128 16.60 -11.45 22.08
CA LYS A 128 17.34 -12.67 21.75
C LYS A 128 18.54 -12.85 22.68
N GLU A 129 19.34 -11.81 22.85
CA GLU A 129 20.47 -11.82 23.79
C GLU A 129 20.03 -12.12 25.22
N GLU A 130 18.95 -11.51 25.69
CA GLU A 130 18.44 -11.73 27.05
C GLU A 130 17.97 -13.17 27.25
N ARG A 131 17.26 -13.73 26.27
CA ARG A 131 16.86 -15.14 26.27
C ARG A 131 18.06 -16.08 26.29
N ASP A 132 19.11 -15.77 25.53
CA ASP A 132 20.33 -16.57 25.52
C ASP A 132 21.06 -16.50 26.89
N ARG A 133 21.09 -15.32 27.54
CA ARG A 133 21.61 -15.16 28.91
C ARG A 133 20.82 -15.96 29.94
N ILE A 134 19.49 -15.89 29.90
CA ILE A 134 18.62 -16.63 30.84
C ILE A 134 18.83 -18.13 30.67
N ASN A 135 18.87 -18.63 29.42
CA ASN A 135 19.11 -20.04 29.14
C ASN A 135 20.47 -20.50 29.67
N GLN A 136 21.51 -19.69 29.51
CA GLN A 136 22.84 -19.99 30.04
C GLN A 136 22.84 -20.03 31.58
N ALA A 137 22.28 -19.00 32.24
CA ALA A 137 22.20 -18.95 33.69
C ALA A 137 21.40 -20.14 34.26
N HIS A 138 20.30 -20.53 33.61
CA HIS A 138 19.51 -21.68 34.01
C HIS A 138 20.30 -23.00 33.88
N PHE A 139 21.11 -23.14 32.82
CA PHE A 139 21.97 -24.31 32.66
C PHE A 139 23.04 -24.40 33.76
N GLU A 140 23.70 -23.28 34.07
CA GLU A 140 24.69 -23.19 35.15
C GLU A 140 24.08 -23.50 36.53
N GLU A 141 22.89 -22.97 36.80
CA GLU A 141 22.09 -23.26 38.00
C GLU A 141 21.77 -24.75 38.13
N MET A 142 21.29 -25.36 37.04
CA MET A 142 20.97 -26.78 36.99
C MET A 142 22.19 -27.66 37.29
N GLN A 143 23.35 -27.30 36.75
CA GLN A 143 24.61 -28.01 37.03
C GLN A 143 25.00 -27.88 38.51
N ARG A 144 24.85 -26.68 39.10
CA ARG A 144 25.15 -26.46 40.52
C ARG A 144 24.24 -27.30 41.42
N ILE A 145 22.93 -27.27 41.18
CA ILE A 145 21.95 -28.07 41.94
C ILE A 145 22.25 -29.57 41.81
N MET A 146 22.64 -30.04 40.63
CA MET A 146 23.01 -31.44 40.42
C MET A 146 24.22 -31.83 41.28
N TYR A 147 25.25 -30.98 41.33
CA TYR A 147 26.45 -31.20 42.13
C TYR A 147 26.15 -31.16 43.64
N GLU A 148 25.35 -30.20 44.10
CA GLU A 148 24.91 -30.11 45.50
C GLU A 148 24.11 -31.34 45.93
N ASN A 149 23.15 -31.80 45.11
CA ASN A 149 22.38 -33.00 45.40
C ASN A 149 23.27 -34.25 45.50
N GLN A 150 24.28 -34.36 44.64
CA GLN A 150 25.21 -35.49 44.67
C GLN A 150 26.07 -35.46 45.94
N THR A 151 26.49 -34.27 46.38
CA THR A 151 27.24 -34.06 47.62
C THR A 151 26.38 -34.41 48.85
N LEU A 152 25.15 -33.89 48.91
CA LEU A 152 24.19 -34.19 49.99
C LEU A 152 23.85 -35.67 50.07
N LYS A 153 23.78 -36.37 48.93
CA LYS A 153 23.55 -37.81 48.90
C LYS A 153 24.69 -38.59 49.57
N ILE A 154 25.94 -38.22 49.28
CA ILE A 154 27.11 -38.82 49.93
C ILE A 154 27.07 -38.56 51.44
N GLU A 155 26.82 -37.30 51.83
CA GLU A 155 26.72 -36.88 53.24
C GLU A 155 25.67 -37.72 54.01
N LEU A 156 24.46 -37.87 53.43
CA LEU A 156 23.38 -38.70 53.98
C LEU A 156 23.78 -40.17 54.12
N ASP A 157 24.48 -40.73 53.13
CA ASP A 157 24.96 -42.12 53.19
C ASP A 157 26.01 -42.31 54.30
N THR A 158 26.88 -41.33 54.52
CA THR A 158 27.81 -41.32 55.66
C THR A 158 27.08 -41.26 57.00
N GLN A 159 26.14 -40.33 57.16
CA GLN A 159 25.36 -40.22 58.41
C GLN A 159 24.56 -41.50 58.70
N ARG A 160 23.99 -42.15 57.67
CA ARG A 160 23.31 -43.45 57.83
C ARG A 160 24.24 -44.53 58.37
N LYS A 161 25.48 -44.61 57.86
CA LYS A 161 26.47 -45.59 58.34
C LYS A 161 26.89 -45.31 59.79
N GLU A 162 27.08 -44.05 60.16
CA GLU A 162 27.38 -43.67 61.55
C GLU A 162 26.24 -44.04 62.50
N ILE A 163 24.99 -43.75 62.14
CA ILE A 163 23.81 -44.14 62.93
C ILE A 163 23.72 -45.66 63.06
N GLU A 164 23.94 -46.41 61.99
CA GLU A 164 23.91 -47.88 62.05
C GLU A 164 25.02 -48.45 62.93
N GLN A 165 26.22 -47.83 62.89
CA GLN A 165 27.32 -48.20 63.77
C GLN A 165 27.00 -47.89 65.24
N GLN A 166 26.43 -46.72 65.54
CA GLN A 166 25.96 -46.35 66.87
C GLN A 166 24.88 -47.32 67.37
N SER A 167 23.93 -47.71 66.51
CA SER A 167 22.89 -48.69 66.85
C SER A 167 23.50 -50.04 67.25
N LYS A 168 24.50 -50.54 66.51
CA LYS A 168 25.23 -51.78 66.84
C LYS A 168 26.03 -51.66 68.13
N GLU A 169 26.54 -50.47 68.44
CA GLU A 169 27.28 -50.19 69.68
C GLU A 169 26.37 -50.13 70.91
N ILE A 170 25.11 -49.71 70.75
CA ILE A 170 24.07 -49.74 71.80
C ILE A 170 23.53 -51.15 72.03
N GLU A 171 23.37 -51.96 70.98
CA GLU A 171 22.85 -53.34 71.06
C GLU A 171 23.81 -54.28 71.83
N ARG A 172 25.12 -54.01 71.82
CA ARG A 172 26.16 -54.78 72.55
C ARG A 172 26.05 -54.73 74.08
N PRO A 173 25.89 -53.56 74.73
CA PRO A 173 25.65 -53.47 76.17
C PRO A 173 24.24 -53.94 76.56
N GLU A 174 23.22 -53.85 75.69
CA GLU A 174 21.91 -54.46 75.94
C GLU A 174 22.01 -56.00 76.01
N ALA A 175 22.71 -56.64 75.06
CA ALA A 175 22.95 -58.08 75.11
C ALA A 175 23.78 -58.53 76.34
N GLN A 176 24.67 -57.66 76.84
CA GLN A 176 25.42 -57.92 78.09
C GLN A 176 24.61 -57.68 79.36
N LEU A 177 23.61 -56.80 79.31
CA LEU A 177 22.64 -56.61 80.39
C LEU A 177 21.66 -57.79 80.47
N ASP A 178 21.30 -58.40 79.34
CA ASP A 178 20.45 -59.60 79.29
C ASP A 178 21.15 -60.83 79.89
N LEU A 179 22.45 -61.00 79.62
CA LEU A 179 23.28 -62.05 80.23
C LEU A 179 23.55 -61.84 81.73
N LYS A 180 23.47 -60.60 82.24
CA LYS A 180 23.61 -60.28 83.68
C LYS A 180 22.28 -60.23 84.41
N SER A 181 21.17 -59.96 83.73
CA SER A 181 19.82 -59.98 84.32
C SER A 181 19.26 -61.41 84.47
N GLU A 182 19.81 -62.41 83.76
CA GLU A 182 19.46 -63.83 83.95
C GLU A 182 20.13 -64.50 85.17
N GLN A 183 21.09 -63.85 85.86
CA GLN A 183 21.77 -64.44 87.03
C GLN A 183 21.20 -64.10 88.43
N PRO A 184 20.28 -63.13 88.64
CA PRO A 184 19.57 -63.00 89.92
C PRO A 184 18.04 -63.11 89.81
N LEU A 185 17.50 -63.81 88.80
CA LEU A 185 16.06 -64.10 88.69
C LEU A 185 15.63 -65.40 89.41
N VAL A 186 16.57 -66.21 89.93
CA VAL A 186 16.25 -67.45 90.68
C VAL A 186 16.48 -67.31 92.20
N LEU A 187 16.88 -66.14 92.70
CA LEU A 187 17.14 -65.92 94.14
C LEU A 187 16.63 -64.55 94.67
N SER A 188 15.59 -63.98 94.07
CA SER A 188 14.94 -62.76 94.58
C SER A 188 13.41 -62.86 94.78
N GLU A 189 12.80 -64.01 94.50
CA GLU A 189 11.40 -64.31 94.91
C GLU A 189 11.27 -64.71 96.39
N GLU A 190 12.38 -64.97 97.12
CA GLU A 190 12.35 -65.40 98.54
C GLU A 190 12.70 -64.27 99.55
N VAL A 191 13.14 -63.07 99.11
CA VAL A 191 13.58 -61.99 100.03
C VAL A 191 12.77 -60.69 99.90
N THR A 192 11.65 -60.71 99.16
CA THR A 192 10.76 -59.54 99.06
C THR A 192 9.35 -59.79 99.61
N ARG A 193 9.23 -60.64 100.65
CA ARG A 193 8.05 -60.69 101.53
C ARG A 193 8.22 -59.91 102.83
N GLU A 194 9.43 -59.52 103.24
CA GLU A 194 9.61 -58.68 104.44
C GLU A 194 10.77 -57.70 104.30
N LEU A 195 10.49 -56.47 103.86
CA LEU A 195 11.04 -55.28 104.51
C LEU A 195 10.21 -54.04 104.16
N SER A 196 9.57 -53.55 105.22
CA SER A 196 8.73 -52.38 105.34
C SER A 196 9.38 -51.05 104.94
N ILE A 197 8.52 -50.18 104.41
CA ILE A 197 8.47 -48.72 104.64
C ILE A 197 9.70 -47.91 104.23
N VAL A 198 9.55 -47.16 103.14
CA VAL A 198 9.84 -45.72 102.93
C VAL A 198 9.59 -45.48 101.44
N GLN A 199 8.46 -44.87 101.08
CA GLN A 199 8.31 -43.42 100.88
C GLN A 199 8.93 -42.95 99.56
N GLY A 200 8.09 -42.38 98.69
CA GLY A 200 8.57 -41.56 97.58
C GLY A 200 7.76 -41.70 96.30
N GLN A 201 6.58 -41.08 96.29
CA GLN A 201 6.03 -40.31 95.17
C GLN A 201 6.26 -40.84 93.74
N SER A 202 5.16 -41.22 93.07
CA SER A 202 4.79 -40.78 91.71
C SER A 202 3.79 -41.76 91.11
N GLU A 203 2.62 -41.27 90.71
CA GLU A 203 2.08 -41.53 89.36
C GLU A 203 0.82 -40.69 89.14
N GLY A 204 0.73 -40.04 87.98
CA GLY A 204 -0.53 -39.39 87.58
C GLY A 204 -0.46 -38.26 86.55
N VAL A 205 0.14 -38.53 85.39
CA VAL A 205 -0.23 -37.95 84.07
C VAL A 205 -0.08 -36.44 83.86
N LYS A 206 0.84 -36.06 82.94
CA LYS A 206 0.53 -35.09 81.86
C LYS A 206 1.53 -35.18 80.71
N ASN A 207 0.96 -35.33 79.52
CA ASN A 207 1.57 -35.37 78.19
C ASN A 207 2.68 -34.34 77.99
N MET A 208 3.83 -34.81 77.51
CA MET A 208 4.86 -34.02 76.85
C MET A 208 5.16 -34.67 75.50
N SER A 209 4.65 -34.07 74.43
CA SER A 209 5.38 -33.93 73.17
C SER A 209 4.77 -32.77 72.40
N SER A 210 5.30 -31.58 72.67
CA SER A 210 5.15 -30.38 71.84
C SER A 210 6.45 -30.16 71.05
N GLY A 211 6.96 -31.21 70.40
CA GLY A 211 8.15 -31.17 69.55
C GLY A 211 7.85 -31.31 68.06
N ASP A 212 7.01 -32.28 67.70
CA ASP A 212 6.82 -32.66 66.29
C ASP A 212 5.79 -31.81 65.54
N ASN A 213 4.88 -31.15 66.26
CA ASN A 213 3.84 -30.31 65.63
C ASN A 213 4.41 -28.97 65.11
N ALA A 214 5.54 -28.50 65.66
CA ALA A 214 6.16 -27.24 65.23
C ALA A 214 6.96 -27.36 63.93
N GLN A 215 7.58 -28.53 63.71
CA GLN A 215 8.33 -28.83 62.47
C GLN A 215 7.36 -29.04 61.30
N VAL A 216 6.34 -29.87 61.50
CA VAL A 216 5.28 -30.11 60.49
C VAL A 216 4.54 -28.82 60.15
N GLN A 217 4.25 -27.96 61.13
CA GLN A 217 3.60 -26.67 60.87
C GLN A 217 4.48 -25.71 60.05
N LYS A 218 5.80 -25.73 60.24
CA LYS A 218 6.73 -24.92 59.42
C LYS A 218 6.75 -25.40 57.96
N GLU A 219 6.80 -26.72 57.74
CA GLU A 219 6.79 -27.30 56.40
C GLU A 219 5.46 -27.05 55.67
N VAL A 220 4.33 -27.20 56.36
CA VAL A 220 3.00 -26.87 55.81
C VAL A 220 2.89 -25.39 55.41
N ASN A 221 3.37 -24.48 56.27
CA ASN A 221 3.35 -23.05 55.97
C ASN A 221 4.29 -22.69 54.79
N GLN A 222 5.43 -23.39 54.67
CA GLN A 222 6.36 -23.21 53.55
C GLN A 222 5.73 -23.69 52.23
N LEU A 223 5.12 -24.88 52.22
CA LEU A 223 4.40 -25.41 51.05
C LEU A 223 3.21 -24.54 50.65
N GLN A 224 2.47 -23.98 51.62
CA GLN A 224 1.39 -23.02 51.32
C GLN A 224 1.91 -21.77 50.61
N LYS A 225 3.06 -21.24 51.04
CA LYS A 225 3.68 -20.07 50.43
C LYS A 225 4.19 -20.35 49.02
N GLU A 226 4.76 -21.53 48.79
CA GLU A 226 5.16 -21.99 47.45
C GLU A 226 3.96 -22.20 46.52
N LEU A 227 2.88 -22.79 47.04
CA LEU A 227 1.63 -22.97 46.29
C LEU A 227 1.04 -21.62 45.86
N GLU A 228 1.07 -20.63 46.74
CA GLU A 228 0.58 -19.28 46.45
C GLU A 228 1.46 -18.55 45.44
N ASN A 229 2.79 -18.72 45.50
CA ASN A 229 3.71 -18.19 44.49
C ASN A 229 3.48 -18.83 43.11
N ILE A 230 3.36 -20.17 43.05
CA ILE A 230 3.06 -20.88 41.79
C ILE A 230 1.70 -20.44 41.24
N ASN A 231 0.69 -20.25 42.09
CA ASN A 231 -0.61 -19.76 41.64
C ASN A 231 -0.51 -18.35 41.04
N TYR A 232 0.25 -17.46 41.65
CA TYR A 232 0.50 -16.11 41.11
C TYR A 232 1.23 -16.15 39.76
N GLU A 233 2.29 -16.96 39.64
CA GLU A 233 3.02 -17.14 38.37
C GLU A 233 2.11 -17.73 37.29
N LEU A 234 1.30 -18.73 37.63
CA LEU A 234 0.35 -19.36 36.71
C LEU A 234 -0.70 -18.36 36.20
N GLU A 235 -1.21 -17.50 37.09
CA GLU A 235 -2.17 -16.45 36.74
C GLU A 235 -1.54 -15.36 35.87
N SER A 236 -0.30 -14.98 36.16
CA SER A 236 0.50 -14.07 35.34
C SER A 236 0.72 -14.62 33.93
N VAL A 237 1.12 -15.89 33.80
CA VAL A 237 1.32 -16.56 32.50
C VAL A 237 0.01 -16.69 31.73
N ARG A 238 -1.11 -17.02 32.41
CA ARG A 238 -2.43 -17.05 31.77
C ARG A 238 -2.83 -15.69 31.21
N ASN A 239 -2.63 -14.62 31.99
CA ASN A 239 -2.93 -13.26 31.54
C ASN A 239 -2.06 -12.87 30.34
N LEU A 240 -0.76 -13.15 30.40
CA LEU A 240 0.16 -12.89 29.29
C LEU A 240 -0.26 -13.64 28.03
N ASN A 241 -0.64 -14.91 28.14
CA ASN A 241 -1.11 -15.71 27.01
C ASN A 241 -2.38 -15.11 26.40
N GLN A 242 -3.35 -14.68 27.23
CA GLN A 242 -4.56 -14.02 26.75
C GLN A 242 -4.27 -12.71 26.00
N ILE A 243 -3.31 -11.91 26.48
CA ILE A 243 -2.84 -10.69 25.81
C ILE A 243 -2.20 -11.03 24.46
N LEU A 244 -1.35 -12.06 24.41
CA LEU A 244 -0.68 -12.49 23.18
C LEU A 244 -1.68 -12.96 22.13
N ILE A 245 -2.66 -13.80 22.49
CA ILE A 245 -3.73 -14.24 21.59
C ILE A 245 -4.48 -13.02 21.02
N THR A 246 -4.77 -12.03 21.86
CA THR A 246 -5.49 -10.82 21.44
C THR A 246 -4.65 -9.99 20.47
N LYS A 247 -3.34 -9.82 20.74
CA LYS A 247 -2.41 -9.12 19.85
C LYS A 247 -2.19 -9.85 18.54
N GLU A 248 -2.04 -11.17 18.57
CA GLU A 248 -1.89 -12.01 17.38
C GLU A 248 -3.13 -11.88 16.47
N ARG A 249 -4.33 -12.01 17.03
CA ARG A 249 -5.58 -11.84 16.28
C ARG A 249 -5.67 -10.45 15.65
N LYS A 250 -5.29 -9.41 16.38
CA LYS A 250 -5.27 -8.03 15.86
C LYS A 250 -4.26 -7.87 14.72
N SER A 251 -3.04 -8.36 14.92
CA SER A 251 -1.96 -8.32 13.91
C SER A 251 -2.34 -9.10 12.65
N SER A 252 -2.95 -10.28 12.80
CA SER A 252 -3.45 -11.07 11.68
C SER A 252 -4.53 -10.33 10.89
N CYS A 253 -5.48 -9.68 11.57
CA CYS A 253 -6.50 -8.83 10.94
C CYS A 253 -5.85 -7.67 10.14
N ASP A 254 -4.89 -6.97 10.75
CA ASP A 254 -4.22 -5.82 10.12
C ASP A 254 -3.41 -6.23 8.89
N ILE A 255 -2.71 -7.38 8.94
CA ILE A 255 -2.00 -7.95 7.79
C ILE A 255 -2.98 -8.35 6.68
N GLN A 256 -4.12 -8.95 7.03
CA GLN A 256 -5.15 -9.31 6.06
C GLN A 256 -5.74 -8.08 5.37
N GLU A 257 -6.03 -7.01 6.11
CA GLU A 257 -6.51 -5.76 5.54
C GLU A 257 -5.46 -5.08 4.66
N ALA A 258 -4.20 -5.00 5.11
CA ALA A 258 -3.11 -4.47 4.30
C ALA A 258 -2.96 -5.25 2.98
N ARG A 259 -3.06 -6.59 3.04
CA ARG A 259 -3.05 -7.44 1.85
C ARG A 259 -4.23 -7.15 0.92
N LYS A 260 -5.44 -6.97 1.44
CA LYS A 260 -6.64 -6.64 0.63
C LYS A 260 -6.46 -5.29 -0.07
N VAL A 261 -6.00 -4.27 0.65
CA VAL A 261 -5.76 -2.92 0.10
C VAL A 261 -4.70 -2.97 -1.00
N LEU A 262 -3.60 -3.72 -0.79
CA LEU A 262 -2.54 -3.87 -1.78
C LEU A 262 -3.04 -4.57 -3.06
N ILE A 263 -3.80 -5.66 -2.92
CA ILE A 263 -4.40 -6.37 -4.06
C ILE A 263 -5.28 -5.41 -4.87
N LYS A 264 -6.16 -4.67 -4.20
CA LYS A 264 -7.05 -3.70 -4.86
C LYS A 264 -6.27 -2.60 -5.59
N GLY A 265 -5.26 -2.01 -4.95
CA GLY A 265 -4.45 -0.97 -5.58
C GLY A 265 -3.66 -1.46 -6.80
N LEU A 266 -3.19 -2.70 -6.78
CA LEU A 266 -2.51 -3.32 -7.92
C LEU A 266 -3.49 -3.64 -9.06
N ASP A 267 -4.71 -4.11 -8.76
CA ASP A 267 -5.77 -4.32 -9.75
C ASP A 267 -6.17 -2.99 -10.43
N ASP A 268 -6.40 -1.93 -9.64
CA ASP A 268 -6.77 -0.60 -10.14
C ASP A 268 -5.65 -0.01 -11.02
N SER A 269 -4.38 -0.18 -10.62
CA SER A 269 -3.23 0.27 -11.43
C SER A 269 -3.05 -0.51 -12.73
N ALA A 270 -3.47 -1.78 -12.79
CA ALA A 270 -3.38 -2.61 -13.99
C ALA A 270 -4.43 -2.20 -15.05
N MET A 271 -5.54 -1.57 -14.63
CA MET A 271 -6.53 -1.00 -15.56
C MET A 271 -6.08 0.31 -16.21
N MET A 272 -5.20 1.07 -15.55
CA MET A 272 -4.78 2.42 -16.01
C MET A 272 -3.49 2.44 -16.84
N ARG A 273 -2.63 1.42 -16.71
CA ARG A 273 -1.38 1.29 -17.49
C ARG A 273 -1.35 -0.07 -18.16
N GLY A 274 -1.08 -0.10 -19.47
CA GLY A 274 -0.87 -1.35 -20.22
C GLY A 274 0.10 -2.31 -19.50
N LYS A 275 -0.19 -3.61 -19.64
CA LYS A 275 0.45 -4.79 -19.03
C LYS A 275 1.42 -4.51 -17.85
N PRO A 276 1.02 -4.80 -16.60
CA PRO A 276 1.81 -4.46 -15.42
C PRO A 276 3.12 -5.26 -15.32
N MET A 277 4.17 -4.62 -14.80
CA MET A 277 5.50 -5.19 -14.56
C MET A 277 5.52 -6.23 -13.43
N ILE A 278 4.55 -6.14 -12.50
CA ILE A 278 4.32 -7.08 -11.40
C ILE A 278 2.91 -7.62 -11.53
N GLY A 279 2.74 -8.94 -11.53
CA GLY A 279 1.45 -9.61 -11.68
C GLY A 279 0.91 -10.18 -10.36
N ILE A 280 -0.41 -10.19 -10.21
CA ILE A 280 -1.09 -10.87 -9.09
C ILE A 280 -1.28 -12.34 -9.46
N LYS A 281 -0.76 -13.26 -8.64
CA LYS A 281 -1.01 -14.70 -8.80
C LYS A 281 -2.29 -15.08 -8.04
N ARG A 282 -3.34 -15.41 -8.78
CA ARG A 282 -4.63 -15.88 -8.22
C ARG A 282 -4.63 -17.41 -8.21
N MET A 283 -4.51 -17.99 -7.02
CA MET A 283 -4.47 -19.44 -6.86
C MET A 283 -5.86 -20.03 -7.15
N GLY A 284 -5.94 -20.96 -8.09
CA GLY A 284 -7.19 -21.61 -8.50
C GLY A 284 -7.95 -20.88 -9.61
N GLU A 285 -7.49 -19.72 -10.08
CA GLU A 285 -8.07 -19.04 -11.23
C GLU A 285 -7.45 -19.52 -12.54
N LEU A 286 -8.28 -19.83 -13.52
CA LEU A 286 -7.86 -20.30 -14.82
C LEU A 286 -7.43 -19.14 -15.72
N ASN A 287 -6.35 -19.36 -16.46
CA ASN A 287 -5.93 -18.47 -17.54
C ASN A 287 -6.83 -18.73 -18.76
N LEU A 288 -7.43 -17.68 -19.31
CA LEU A 288 -8.31 -17.76 -20.49
C LEU A 288 -7.55 -18.10 -21.79
N LYS A 289 -6.25 -17.77 -21.88
CA LYS A 289 -5.47 -17.86 -23.13
C LYS A 289 -5.42 -19.26 -23.76
N PRO A 290 -5.16 -20.35 -23.03
CA PRO A 290 -5.19 -21.70 -23.60
C PRO A 290 -6.57 -22.09 -24.19
N PHE A 291 -7.66 -21.61 -23.59
CA PHE A 291 -9.01 -21.83 -24.10
C PHE A 291 -9.24 -21.04 -25.39
N GLN A 292 -8.78 -19.78 -25.44
CA GLN A 292 -8.80 -18.97 -26.66
C GLN A 292 -8.00 -19.63 -27.79
N ASP A 293 -6.77 -20.06 -27.52
CA ASP A 293 -5.89 -20.69 -28.52
C ASP A 293 -6.54 -21.97 -29.11
N THR A 294 -7.20 -22.76 -28.26
CA THR A 294 -7.93 -23.96 -28.70
C THR A 294 -9.20 -23.61 -29.48
N CYS A 295 -9.96 -22.61 -29.02
CA CYS A 295 -11.18 -22.19 -29.69
C CYS A 295 -10.91 -21.55 -31.05
N ASN A 296 -9.80 -20.81 -31.18
CA ASN A 296 -9.34 -20.21 -32.42
C ASN A 296 -9.10 -21.25 -33.53
N GLN A 297 -8.75 -22.47 -33.16
CA GLN A 297 -8.53 -23.58 -34.10
C GLN A 297 -9.82 -24.33 -34.48
N LYS A 298 -10.83 -24.34 -33.60
CA LYS A 298 -12.04 -25.20 -33.74
C LYS A 298 -13.31 -24.47 -34.13
N PHE A 299 -13.43 -23.18 -33.81
CA PHE A 299 -14.69 -22.43 -33.97
C PHE A 299 -14.57 -21.29 -34.99
N SER A 300 -15.74 -20.89 -35.49
CA SER A 300 -15.89 -19.76 -36.40
C SER A 300 -15.47 -18.46 -35.69
N PRO A 301 -14.99 -17.43 -36.40
CA PRO A 301 -14.61 -16.15 -35.79
C PRO A 301 -15.68 -15.52 -34.90
N ALA A 302 -16.97 -15.71 -35.25
CA ALA A 302 -18.09 -15.19 -34.48
C ALA A 302 -18.27 -15.88 -33.12
N ASP A 303 -17.89 -17.16 -33.01
CA ASP A 303 -18.15 -17.98 -31.82
C ASP A 303 -16.93 -18.14 -30.91
N ARG A 304 -15.72 -17.83 -31.39
CA ARG A 304 -14.45 -18.08 -30.68
C ARG A 304 -14.41 -17.50 -29.28
N GLU A 305 -14.77 -16.22 -29.16
CA GLU A 305 -14.67 -15.51 -27.88
C GLU A 305 -15.68 -16.07 -26.88
N ALA A 306 -16.95 -16.17 -27.28
CA ALA A 306 -18.01 -16.73 -26.46
C ALA A 306 -17.71 -18.18 -26.02
N LYS A 307 -17.26 -19.04 -26.95
CA LYS A 307 -16.92 -20.44 -26.64
C LYS A 307 -15.70 -20.57 -25.74
N SER A 308 -14.71 -19.69 -25.90
CA SER A 308 -13.53 -19.69 -25.03
C SER A 308 -13.88 -19.29 -23.60
N ALA A 309 -14.74 -18.28 -23.42
CA ALA A 309 -15.21 -17.85 -22.12
C ALA A 309 -16.09 -18.92 -21.46
N GLU A 310 -17.01 -19.53 -22.21
CA GLU A 310 -17.88 -20.62 -21.74
C GLU A 310 -17.08 -21.81 -21.22
N LEU A 311 -16.09 -22.29 -21.99
CA LEU A 311 -15.23 -23.41 -21.60
C LEU A 311 -14.36 -23.08 -20.38
N CYS A 312 -13.82 -21.85 -20.31
CA CYS A 312 -13.01 -21.43 -19.17
C CYS A 312 -13.86 -21.37 -17.89
N SER A 313 -15.09 -20.85 -17.96
CA SER A 313 -16.02 -20.82 -16.83
C SER A 313 -16.42 -22.21 -16.37
N LEU A 314 -16.74 -23.13 -17.28
CA LEU A 314 -17.08 -24.52 -16.94
C LEU A 314 -15.93 -25.20 -16.18
N TRP A 315 -14.71 -25.07 -16.68
CA TRP A 315 -13.54 -25.62 -15.99
C TRP A 315 -13.26 -24.94 -14.65
N GLN A 316 -13.59 -23.65 -14.54
CA GLN A 316 -13.42 -22.90 -13.30
C GLN A 316 -14.37 -23.41 -12.21
N GLU A 317 -15.62 -23.73 -12.57
CA GLU A 317 -16.60 -24.35 -11.68
C GLU A 317 -16.17 -25.76 -11.26
N GLU A 318 -15.72 -26.57 -12.20
CA GLU A 318 -15.26 -27.93 -11.91
C GLU A 318 -14.02 -27.96 -11.00
N ILE A 319 -13.06 -27.03 -11.16
CA ILE A 319 -11.90 -26.92 -10.26
C ILE A 319 -12.28 -26.44 -8.85
N GLN A 320 -13.33 -25.63 -8.74
CA GLN A 320 -13.84 -25.20 -7.43
C GLN A 320 -14.63 -26.31 -6.72
N ASN A 321 -15.09 -27.31 -7.46
CA ASN A 321 -15.76 -28.47 -6.91
C ASN A 321 -14.74 -29.45 -6.28
N SER A 322 -14.73 -29.53 -4.95
CA SER A 322 -13.84 -30.43 -4.19
C SER A 322 -14.06 -31.93 -4.47
N GLY A 323 -15.20 -32.29 -5.07
CA GLY A 323 -15.53 -33.65 -5.51
C GLY A 323 -15.14 -33.95 -6.97
N TRP A 324 -14.51 -33.02 -7.68
CA TRP A 324 -14.10 -33.23 -9.06
C TRP A 324 -12.75 -33.92 -9.16
N TYR A 325 -12.70 -35.06 -9.86
CA TYR A 325 -11.50 -35.87 -10.06
C TYR A 325 -11.24 -36.05 -11.56
N PRO A 326 -10.55 -35.10 -12.22
CA PRO A 326 -10.37 -35.10 -13.68
C PRO A 326 -9.46 -36.23 -14.19
N PHE A 327 -8.71 -36.88 -13.29
CA PHE A 327 -7.81 -37.98 -13.64
C PHE A 327 -8.32 -39.30 -13.07
N LYS A 328 -8.37 -40.33 -13.91
CA LYS A 328 -8.62 -41.71 -13.47
C LYS A 328 -7.30 -42.29 -12.96
N ASN A 329 -7.25 -42.65 -11.68
CA ASN A 329 -6.11 -43.39 -11.12
C ASN A 329 -6.17 -44.84 -11.63
N ILE A 330 -5.32 -45.16 -12.60
CA ILE A 330 -5.13 -46.54 -13.05
C ILE A 330 -4.06 -47.16 -12.14
N VAL A 331 -4.49 -48.07 -11.26
CA VAL A 331 -3.56 -48.92 -10.51
C VAL A 331 -2.95 -49.91 -11.51
N ILE A 332 -1.72 -49.64 -11.93
CA ILE A 332 -0.94 -50.63 -12.66
C ILE A 332 -0.52 -51.68 -11.63
N ASN A 333 -1.28 -52.78 -11.57
CA ASN A 333 -0.84 -53.97 -10.86
C ASN A 333 0.54 -54.35 -11.40
N LYS A 334 1.59 -54.12 -10.60
CA LYS A 334 2.89 -54.72 -10.84
C LYS A 334 2.71 -56.22 -10.68
N ASN A 335 2.46 -56.89 -11.80
CA ASN A 335 2.55 -58.33 -11.87
C ASN A 335 3.96 -58.74 -11.46
N HIS A 336 3.99 -59.60 -10.46
CA HIS A 336 5.02 -60.56 -10.08
C HIS A 336 6.14 -60.71 -11.10
N TYR A 337 7.37 -60.46 -10.65
CA TYR A 337 8.49 -61.40 -10.77
C TYR A 337 9.34 -61.33 -9.50
#